data_AF-A0A1V6HBC2-F1
#
_entry.id   AF-A0A1V6HBC2-F1
#
_cell.length_a   1.000
_cell.length_b   1.000
_cell.length_c   1.000
_cell.angle_alpha   90.00
_cell.angle_beta   90.00
_cell.angle_gamma   90.00
#
_symmetry.space_group_name_H-M   'P 1'
#
loop_
_entity.id
_entity.type
_entity.pdbx_description
1 polymer ?
#
loop_
_entity_poly.entity_id
_entity_poly.type
_entity_poly.pdbx_seq_one_letter_code
_entity_poly.pdbx_strand_id
1 'polypeptide(L)'
;MTLEQVKQYAQGRVWTGEQAQKIGLIDELGGLEKAKESMSELIGKKGKLTLVDATTKKEGVKISINIGELNVFTPVKAMNAVNSDYIKLYELWSDFGQDKALMLCPVVPETLQF
;
A
#
# COMPACT_ATOMS: atom_id res chain seq x y z
N MET A 1 7.96 2.97 -15.53
CA MET A 1 6.63 3.34 -16.08
C MET A 1 6.55 4.85 -16.22
N THR A 2 6.01 5.38 -17.33
CA THR A 2 5.83 6.83 -17.53
C THR A 2 4.52 7.31 -16.90
N LEU A 3 4.40 8.61 -16.61
CA LEU A 3 3.15 9.19 -16.08
C LEU A 3 1.95 8.92 -17.00
N GLU A 4 2.15 8.93 -18.32
CA GLU A 4 1.11 8.64 -19.31
C GLU A 4 0.65 7.19 -19.24
N GLN A 5 1.58 6.23 -19.09
CA GLN A 5 1.26 4.82 -18.88
C GLN A 5 0.49 4.61 -17.57
N VAL A 6 0.91 5.27 -16.48
CA VAL A 6 0.19 5.23 -15.19
C VAL A 6 -1.25 5.71 -15.36
N LYS A 7 -1.45 6.84 -16.04
CA LYS A 7 -2.79 7.43 -16.26
C LYS A 7 -3.75 6.46 -16.95
N GLN A 8 -3.26 5.62 -17.86
CA GLN A 8 -4.08 4.61 -18.53
C GLN A 8 -4.60 3.53 -17.57
N TYR A 9 -3.82 3.15 -16.56
CA TYR A 9 -4.19 2.14 -15.58
C TYR A 9 -4.91 2.71 -14.35
N ALA A 10 -4.64 3.97 -13.99
CA ALA A 10 -5.12 4.65 -12.78
C ALA A 10 -6.46 5.39 -13.00
N GLN A 11 -7.50 4.64 -13.41
CA GLN A 11 -8.86 5.16 -13.68
C GLN A 11 -9.91 4.65 -12.67
N GLY A 12 -9.49 4.29 -11.45
CA GLY A 12 -10.38 3.73 -10.42
C GLY A 12 -10.78 2.26 -10.65
N ARG A 13 -10.14 1.57 -11.60
CA ARG A 13 -10.36 0.13 -11.84
C ARG A 13 -9.60 -0.72 -10.83
N VAL A 14 -10.23 -1.81 -10.37
CA VAL A 14 -9.57 -2.86 -9.57
C VAL A 14 -8.83 -3.83 -10.49
N TRP A 15 -7.62 -4.21 -10.09
CA TRP A 15 -6.78 -5.19 -10.77
C TRP A 15 -6.57 -6.41 -9.87
N THR A 16 -6.65 -7.61 -10.43
CA THR A 16 -6.17 -8.80 -9.72
C THR A 16 -4.64 -8.75 -9.62
N GLY A 17 -4.05 -9.49 -8.68
CA GLY A 17 -2.59 -9.56 -8.56
C GLY A 17 -1.92 -9.94 -9.89
N GLU A 18 -2.41 -10.99 -10.56
CA GLU A 18 -1.85 -11.42 -11.85
C GLU A 18 -1.94 -10.35 -12.94
N GLN A 19 -3.05 -9.60 -12.98
CA GLN A 19 -3.20 -8.50 -13.93
C GLN A 19 -2.21 -7.39 -13.61
N ALA A 20 -2.12 -6.99 -12.34
CA ALA A 20 -1.20 -5.97 -11.85
C ALA A 20 0.26 -6.31 -12.19
N GLN A 21 0.67 -7.57 -12.03
CA GLN A 21 2.01 -8.02 -12.39
C GLN A 21 2.26 -7.88 -13.90
N LYS A 22 1.31 -8.31 -14.74
CA LYS A 22 1.42 -8.22 -16.22
C LYS A 22 1.58 -6.79 -16.73
N ILE A 23 0.94 -5.82 -16.08
CA ILE A 23 1.02 -4.39 -16.45
C ILE A 23 2.11 -3.62 -15.70
N GLY A 24 2.90 -4.30 -14.86
CA GLY A 24 4.02 -3.71 -14.11
C GLY A 24 3.60 -2.79 -12.96
N LEU A 25 2.42 -3.00 -12.37
CA LEU A 25 2.02 -2.33 -11.13
C LEU A 25 2.61 -2.99 -9.88
N ILE A 26 2.98 -4.27 -9.95
CA ILE A 26 3.70 -5.00 -8.90
C ILE A 26 4.83 -5.82 -9.53
N ASP A 27 5.86 -6.12 -8.74
CA ASP A 27 7.02 -6.91 -9.20
C ASP A 27 6.74 -8.42 -9.13
N GLU A 28 6.17 -8.89 -8.02
CA GLU A 28 6.00 -10.33 -7.75
C GLU A 28 4.70 -10.66 -7.02
N LEU A 29 4.15 -11.83 -7.33
CA LEU A 29 3.03 -12.43 -6.61
C LEU A 29 3.52 -13.21 -5.40
N GLY A 30 2.87 -13.00 -4.25
CA GLY A 30 3.18 -13.75 -3.05
C GLY A 30 2.37 -13.29 -1.85
N GLY A 31 2.73 -13.83 -0.70
CA GLY A 31 2.20 -13.42 0.61
C GLY A 31 3.27 -12.81 1.50
N LEU A 32 2.95 -12.70 2.79
CA LEU A 32 3.84 -12.12 3.80
C LEU A 32 5.23 -12.78 3.85
N GLU A 33 5.30 -14.11 3.75
CA GLU A 33 6.59 -14.82 3.79
C GLU A 33 7.45 -14.52 2.57
N LYS A 34 6.83 -14.38 1.39
CA LYS A 34 7.56 -14.02 0.17
C LYS A 34 8.12 -12.60 0.28
N ALA A 35 7.35 -11.67 0.81
CA ALA A 35 7.81 -10.30 1.06
C ALA A 35 9.02 -10.25 2.00
N LYS A 36 9.04 -11.09 3.05
CA LYS A 36 10.21 -11.21 3.96
C LYS A 36 11.44 -11.78 3.26
N GLU A 37 11.27 -12.81 2.44
CA GLU A 37 12.35 -13.41 1.66
C GLU A 37 12.96 -12.36 0.72
N SER A 38 12.14 -11.71 -0.13
CA SER A 38 12.58 -10.67 -1.05
C SER A 38 13.27 -9.51 -0.32
N MET A 39 12.76 -9.09 0.84
CA MET A 39 13.42 -8.07 1.66
C MET A 39 14.81 -8.52 2.14
N SER A 40 14.93 -9.75 2.64
CA SER A 40 16.20 -10.30 3.14
C SER A 40 17.27 -10.35 2.05
N GLU A 41 16.87 -10.74 0.84
CA GLU A 41 17.70 -10.74 -0.36
C GLU A 41 18.16 -9.33 -0.73
N LEU A 42 17.23 -8.37 -0.81
CA LEU A 42 17.51 -6.97 -1.17
C LEU A 42 18.50 -6.29 -0.21
N ILE A 43 18.40 -6.57 1.09
CA ILE A 43 19.29 -5.95 2.09
C ILE A 43 20.59 -6.74 2.31
N GLY A 44 20.74 -7.92 1.68
CA GLY A 44 21.91 -8.79 1.81
C GLY A 44 22.12 -9.34 3.23
N LYS A 45 21.06 -9.45 4.04
CA LYS A 45 21.16 -9.81 5.47
C LYS A 45 20.74 -11.26 5.69
N LYS A 46 21.62 -12.04 6.33
CA LYS A 46 21.35 -13.43 6.79
C LYS A 46 20.89 -13.50 8.25
N GLY A 47 20.27 -12.42 8.75
CA GLY A 47 19.86 -12.27 10.14
C GLY A 47 18.35 -12.19 10.26
N LYS A 48 17.82 -12.42 11.46
CA LYS A 48 16.38 -12.36 11.73
C LYS A 48 15.81 -10.99 11.34
N LEU A 49 14.78 -10.99 10.49
CA LEU A 49 13.94 -9.82 10.25
C LEU A 49 13.05 -9.58 11.48
N THR A 50 13.00 -8.34 11.93
CA THR A 50 12.10 -7.93 13.02
C THR A 50 10.87 -7.29 12.39
N LEU A 51 9.69 -7.83 12.70
CA LEU A 51 8.44 -7.16 12.40
C LEU A 51 8.20 -6.11 13.48
N VAL A 52 8.09 -4.85 13.07
CA VAL A 52 7.77 -3.73 13.94
C VAL A 52 6.37 -3.27 13.61
N ASP A 53 5.54 -3.11 14.64
CA ASP A 53 4.24 -2.49 14.49
C ASP A 53 4.43 -0.98 14.32
N ALA A 54 4.15 -0.49 13.11
CA ALA A 54 4.31 0.91 12.75
C ALA A 54 3.19 1.81 13.32
N THR A 55 2.14 1.26 13.93
CA THR A 55 0.95 2.03 14.32
C THR A 55 0.98 2.50 15.77
N THR A 56 2.00 2.14 16.55
CA THR A 56 2.21 2.51 17.98
C THR A 56 1.06 2.13 18.94
N LYS A 57 -0.07 1.66 18.42
CA LYS A 57 -1.28 1.21 19.13
C LYS A 57 -1.71 -0.14 18.54
N LYS A 58 -2.16 -1.07 19.40
CA LYS A 58 -2.69 -2.40 19.03
C LYS A 58 -3.86 -2.36 18.04
N GLU A 59 -4.49 -1.19 17.89
CA GLU A 59 -5.69 -0.93 17.11
C GLU A 59 -5.40 -0.79 15.61
N GLY A 60 -4.13 -0.68 15.20
CA GLY A 60 -3.75 -0.39 13.81
C GLY A 60 -3.97 1.07 13.40
N VAL A 61 -3.69 1.39 12.15
CA VAL A 61 -4.13 2.64 11.49
C VAL A 61 -5.36 2.29 10.68
N LYS A 62 -6.53 2.80 11.09
CA LYS A 62 -7.76 2.66 10.30
C LYS A 62 -7.74 3.68 9.16
N ILE A 63 -7.54 3.19 7.94
CA ILE A 63 -7.69 4.00 6.72
C ILE A 63 -9.11 3.76 6.20
N SER A 64 -9.97 4.79 6.27
CA SER A 64 -11.34 4.70 5.75
C SER A 64 -11.40 5.32 4.36
N ILE A 65 -11.43 4.50 3.31
CA ILE A 65 -11.63 5.00 1.94
C ILE A 65 -13.12 4.93 1.62
N ASN A 66 -13.80 6.08 1.58
CA ASN A 66 -15.21 6.12 1.16
C ASN A 66 -15.30 6.10 -0.38
N ILE A 67 -15.52 4.91 -0.95
CA ILE A 67 -15.66 4.71 -2.41
C ILE A 67 -17.01 5.22 -2.93
N GLY A 68 -18.02 5.40 -2.08
CA GLY A 68 -19.33 5.93 -2.46
C GLY A 68 -19.28 7.38 -2.97
N GLU A 69 -18.40 8.20 -2.39
CA GLU A 69 -18.18 9.59 -2.84
C GLU A 69 -17.27 9.70 -4.07
N LEU A 70 -16.53 8.64 -4.43
CA LEU A 70 -15.68 8.57 -5.63
C LEU A 70 -16.51 8.49 -6.94
N ASN A 71 -17.79 8.08 -6.87
CA ASN A 71 -18.70 8.08 -8.02
C ASN A 71 -19.10 9.49 -8.49
N VAL A 72 -18.79 10.53 -7.72
CA VAL A 72 -18.96 11.92 -8.14
C VAL A 72 -17.64 12.37 -8.76
N PHE A 73 -17.60 12.48 -10.08
CA PHE A 73 -16.45 12.84 -10.94
C PHE A 73 -15.79 14.22 -10.66
N THR A 74 -15.77 14.71 -9.43
CA THR A 74 -15.10 15.93 -9.02
C THR A 74 -13.77 15.59 -8.32
N PRO A 75 -12.61 15.92 -8.93
CA PRO A 75 -11.28 15.66 -8.34
C PRO A 75 -11.13 16.21 -6.91
N VAL A 76 -11.81 17.30 -6.60
CA VAL A 76 -11.73 17.99 -5.30
C VAL A 76 -12.36 17.19 -4.16
N LYS A 77 -13.49 16.51 -4.38
CA LYS A 77 -14.13 15.67 -3.34
C LYS A 77 -13.38 14.35 -3.13
N ALA A 78 -12.90 13.74 -4.20
CA ALA A 78 -12.05 12.56 -4.13
C ALA A 78 -10.72 12.86 -3.40
N MET A 79 -10.11 14.03 -3.66
CA MET A 79 -8.93 14.49 -2.91
C MET A 79 -9.22 14.66 -1.42
N ASN A 80 -10.33 15.33 -1.05
CA ASN A 80 -10.67 15.55 0.37
C ASN A 80 -10.99 14.26 1.13
N ALA A 81 -11.65 13.28 0.49
CA ALA A 81 -11.98 12.00 1.10
C ALA A 81 -10.75 11.11 1.35
N VAL A 82 -9.69 11.27 0.55
CA VAL A 82 -8.44 10.50 0.67
C VAL A 82 -7.39 11.25 1.52
N ASN A 83 -7.44 12.59 1.58
CA ASN A 83 -6.30 13.41 2.01
C ASN A 83 -5.84 13.14 3.45
N SER A 84 -6.72 13.17 4.45
CA SER A 84 -6.25 13.23 5.84
C SER A 84 -5.61 11.94 6.32
N ASP A 85 -6.14 10.78 5.92
CA ASP A 85 -5.57 9.49 6.31
C ASP A 85 -4.41 9.08 5.41
N TYR A 86 -4.42 9.49 4.15
CA TYR A 86 -3.28 9.30 3.24
C TYR A 86 -2.07 10.15 3.66
N ILE A 87 -2.29 11.38 4.13
CA ILE A 87 -1.22 12.24 4.68
C ILE A 87 -0.57 11.56 5.89
N LYS A 88 -1.36 10.99 6.83
CA LYS A 88 -0.81 10.26 7.98
C LYS A 88 0.04 9.06 7.55
N LEU A 89 -0.39 8.31 6.53
CA LEU A 89 0.37 7.20 5.98
C LEU A 89 1.67 7.68 5.32
N TYR A 90 1.62 8.80 4.60
CA TYR A 90 2.79 9.41 3.99
C TYR A 90 3.79 9.91 5.03
N GLU A 91 3.33 10.59 6.09
CA GLU A 91 4.17 11.02 7.21
C GLU A 91 4.85 9.83 7.88
N LEU A 92 4.08 8.77 8.19
CA LEU A 92 4.62 7.52 8.74
C LEU A 92 5.69 6.92 7.82
N TRP A 93 5.45 6.89 6.51
CA TRP A 93 6.43 6.38 5.55
C TRP A 93 7.68 7.27 5.49
N SER A 94 7.51 8.59 5.54
CA SER A 94 8.60 9.56 5.54
C SER A 94 9.54 9.38 6.74
N ASP A 95 9.00 9.02 7.91
CA ASP A 95 9.80 8.76 9.12
C ASP A 95 10.79 7.60 8.92
N PHE A 96 10.43 6.60 8.11
CA PHE A 96 11.29 5.46 7.78
C PHE A 96 12.01 5.61 6.43
N GLY A 97 11.89 6.76 5.76
CA GLY A 97 12.40 6.96 4.40
C GLY A 97 13.93 6.89 4.26
N GLN A 98 14.67 7.05 5.37
CA GLN A 98 16.14 6.92 5.42
C GLN A 98 16.59 5.52 5.86
N ASP A 99 15.68 4.66 6.31
CA ASP A 99 15.97 3.32 6.81
C ASP A 99 15.75 2.24 5.75
N LYS A 100 16.39 1.08 5.94
CA LYS A 100 16.09 -0.14 5.15
C LYS A 100 14.83 -0.81 5.68
N ALA A 101 13.68 -0.16 5.48
CA ALA A 101 12.38 -0.62 5.93
C ALA A 101 11.49 -1.04 4.74
N LEU A 102 10.70 -2.10 4.96
CA LEU A 102 9.63 -2.51 4.06
C LEU A 102 8.31 -2.33 4.81
N MET A 103 7.48 -1.41 4.34
CA MET A 103 6.14 -1.25 4.89
C MET A 103 5.25 -2.40 4.40
N LEU A 104 4.59 -3.07 5.34
CA LEU A 104 3.65 -4.13 5.06
C LEU A 104 2.26 -3.67 5.47
N CYS A 105 1.29 -3.78 4.57
CA CYS A 105 -0.12 -3.53 4.86
C CYS A 105 -0.90 -4.84 4.73
N PRO A 106 -0.79 -5.75 5.70
CA PRO A 106 -1.50 -7.02 5.65
C PRO A 106 -3.00 -6.78 5.76
N VAL A 107 -3.76 -7.33 4.81
CA VAL A 107 -5.23 -7.33 4.91
C VAL A 107 -5.63 -8.40 5.91
N VAL A 108 -6.27 -8.00 7.01
CA VAL A 108 -6.83 -8.92 7.99
C VAL A 108 -8.25 -9.28 7.56
N PRO A 109 -8.64 -10.56 7.45
CA PRO A 109 -9.96 -10.96 6.97
C PRO A 109 -11.13 -10.27 7.69
N GLU A 110 -10.99 -9.97 8.99
CA GLU A 110 -11.99 -9.27 9.79
C GLU A 110 -12.25 -7.80 9.36
N THR A 111 -11.35 -7.22 8.56
CA THR A 111 -11.44 -5.81 8.12
C THR A 111 -12.10 -5.64 6.75
N LEU A 112 -12.42 -6.73 6.05
CA LEU A 112 -13.09 -6.71 4.76
C LEU A 112 -14.61 -6.63 4.97
N GLN A 113 -15.16 -5.42 4.88
CA GLN A 113 -16.60 -5.20 4.72
C GLN A 113 -16.88 -4.98 3.24
N PHE A 114 -17.63 -5.90 2.62
CA PHE A 114 -18.12 -5.78 1.24
C PHE A 114 -19.45 -5.05 1.21
#